data_AF-A0A443J7A5-F1
#
_entry.id   AF-A0A443J7A5-F1
#
_cell.length_a   1.000
_cell.length_b   1.000
_cell.length_c   1.000
_cell.angle_alpha   90.00
_cell.angle_beta   90.00
_cell.angle_gamma   90.00
#
_symmetry.space_group_name_H-M   'P 1'
#
loop_
_entity.id
_entity.type
_entity.pdbx_description
1 polymer ?
#
loop_
_entity_poly.entity_id
_entity_poly.type
_entity_poly.pdbx_seq_one_letter_code
_entity_poly.pdbx_strand_id
1 'polypeptide(L)' 'MNRKQREYLRDVFRAAAGRHGLTEADLYIRDQSKPLVAARHEAWAEARRSGFTLKEIASIAGWDHTSVMHGARRPVQ' A
#
# COMPACT_ATOMS: atom_id res chain seq x y z
N MET A 1 3.99 12.10 10.48
CA MET A 1 2.67 11.99 9.81
C MET A 1 1.55 12.42 10.75
N ASN A 2 0.73 13.39 10.35
CA ASN A 2 -0.44 13.84 11.12
C ASN A 2 -1.68 12.96 10.87
N ARG A 3 -2.78 13.19 11.59
CA ARG A 3 -4.01 12.39 11.48
C ARG A 3 -4.59 12.39 10.06
N LYS A 4 -4.69 13.55 9.42
CA LYS A 4 -5.27 13.69 8.06
C LYS A 4 -4.45 12.91 7.03
N GLN A 5 -3.13 13.00 7.10
CA GLN A 5 -2.23 12.25 6.24
C GLN A 5 -2.39 10.74 6.44
N ARG A 6 -2.57 10.29 7.69
CA ARG A 6 -2.81 8.88 8.00
C ARG A 6 -4.14 8.39 7.43
N GLU A 7 -5.22 9.16 7.60
CA GLU A 7 -6.54 8.84 7.02
C GLU A 7 -6.46 8.75 5.50
N TYR A 8 -5.87 9.75 4.83
CA TYR A 8 -5.70 9.75 3.37
C TYR A 8 -4.88 8.55 2.88
N LEU A 9 -3.81 8.17 3.58
CA LEU A 9 -3.03 6.98 3.23
C LEU A 9 -3.84 5.68 3.37
N ARG A 10 -4.73 5.58 4.37
CA ARG A 10 -5.64 4.44 4.51
C ARG A 10 -6.70 4.41 3.41
N ASP A 11 -7.20 5.59 2.99
CA ASP A 11 -8.15 5.68 1.87
C ASP A 11 -7.50 5.22 0.56
N VAL A 12 -6.24 5.57 0.31
CA VAL A 12 -5.45 5.05 -0.82
C VAL A 12 -5.37 3.52 -0.79
N PHE A 13 -5.07 2.94 0.37
CA PHE A 13 -4.97 1.49 0.55
C PHE A 13 -6.32 0.80 0.31
N ARG A 14 -7.41 1.38 0.85
CA ARG A 14 -8.76 0.87 0.65
C ARG A 14 -9.18 0.91 -0.82
N ALA A 15 -8.91 2.01 -1.51
CA ALA A 15 -9.24 2.15 -2.93
C ALA A 15 -8.46 1.13 -3.78
N ALA A 16 -7.18 0.92 -3.50
CA ALA A 16 -6.37 -0.09 -4.17
C ALA A 16 -6.89 -1.52 -3.89
N ALA A 17 -7.15 -1.86 -2.63
CA ALA A 17 -7.71 -3.17 -2.28
C ALA A 17 -9.03 -3.45 -3.02
N GLY A 18 -9.92 -2.45 -3.09
CA GLY A 18 -11.21 -2.57 -3.77
C GLY A 18 -11.09 -2.89 -5.27
N ARG A 19 -10.04 -2.40 -5.96
CA ARG A 19 -9.80 -2.73 -7.37
C ARG A 19 -9.39 -4.19 -7.60
N HIS A 20 -8.94 -4.87 -6.55
CA HIS A 20 -8.60 -6.31 -6.56
C HIS A 20 -9.70 -7.17 -5.92
N GLY A 21 -10.85 -6.60 -5.55
CA GLY A 21 -11.90 -7.33 -4.83
C GLY A 21 -11.51 -7.71 -3.40
N LEU A 22 -10.56 -6.98 -2.80
CA LEU A 22 -10.04 -7.21 -1.46
C LEU A 22 -10.47 -6.09 -0.51
N THR A 23 -10.31 -6.32 0.79
CA THR A 23 -10.47 -5.32 1.83
C THR A 23 -9.14 -4.67 2.19
N GLU A 24 -9.19 -3.48 2.80
CA GLU A 24 -8.01 -2.83 3.36
C GLU A 24 -7.27 -3.75 4.35
N ALA A 25 -8.02 -4.53 5.14
CA ALA A 25 -7.47 -5.44 6.13
C ALA A 25 -6.56 -6.53 5.50
N ASP A 26 -6.91 -7.00 4.30
CA ASP A 26 -6.17 -8.04 3.59
C ASP A 26 -4.75 -7.58 3.19
N LEU A 27 -4.57 -6.27 2.98
CA LEU A 27 -3.26 -5.69 2.66
C LEU A 27 -2.26 -5.77 3.83
N TYR A 28 -2.73 -5.97 5.06
CA TYR A 28 -1.88 -6.10 6.25
C TYR A 28 -1.51 -7.55 6.58
N ILE A 29 -2.20 -8.53 6.00
CA ILE A 29 -1.93 -9.96 6.22
C ILE A 29 -0.55 -10.31 5.64
N ARG A 30 0.16 -11.30 6.21
CA ARG A 30 1.47 -11.76 5.71
C ARG A 30 1.39 -12.84 4.62
N ASP A 31 0.27 -12.94 3.92
CA ASP A 31 0.10 -13.85 2.79
C ASP A 31 0.68 -13.25 1.51
N GLN A 32 1.47 -14.04 0.77
CA GLN A 32 2.15 -13.66 -0.47
C GLN A 32 1.45 -14.19 -1.74
N SER A 33 0.19 -14.59 -1.64
CA SER A 33 -0.62 -14.95 -2.80
C SER A 33 -0.61 -13.82 -3.84
N LYS A 34 -0.57 -14.21 -5.12
CA LYS A 34 -0.49 -13.28 -6.26
C LYS A 34 -1.48 -12.09 -6.17
N PRO A 35 -2.79 -12.28 -5.86
CA PRO A 35 -3.72 -11.16 -5.77
C PRO A 35 -3.38 -10.17 -4.64
N LEU A 36 -2.98 -10.66 -3.47
CA LEU A 36 -2.59 -9.80 -2.35
C LEU A 36 -1.32 -9.00 -2.64
N VAL A 37 -0.33 -9.65 -3.24
CA VAL A 37 0.92 -8.98 -3.63
C VAL A 37 0.66 -7.90 -4.68
N ALA A 38 -0.18 -8.18 -5.67
CA ALA A 38 -0.57 -7.19 -6.68
C ALA A 38 -1.27 -5.98 -6.04
N ALA A 39 -2.25 -6.22 -5.17
CA ALA A 39 -2.99 -5.15 -4.48
C ALA A 39 -2.08 -4.31 -3.56
N ARG A 40 -1.14 -4.93 -2.84
CA ARG A 40 -0.16 -4.19 -2.03
C ARG A 40 0.76 -3.33 -2.87
N HIS A 41 1.31 -3.88 -3.95
CA HIS A 41 2.20 -3.13 -4.84
C HIS A 41 1.48 -1.91 -5.43
N GLU A 42 0.23 -2.08 -5.85
CA GLU A 42 -0.59 -1.00 -6.34
C GLU A 42 -0.87 0.05 -5.26
N ALA A 43 -1.25 -0.36 -4.05
CA ALA A 43 -1.46 0.55 -2.93
C ALA A 43 -0.20 1.38 -2.60
N TRP A 44 0.97 0.74 -2.60
CA TRP A 44 2.24 1.40 -2.31
C TRP A 44 2.68 2.33 -3.44
N ALA A 45 2.47 1.94 -4.70
CA ALA A 45 2.75 2.79 -5.86
C ALA A 45 1.85 4.03 -5.85
N GLU A 46 0.55 3.88 -5.58
CA GLU A 46 -0.40 5.00 -5.48
C GLU A 46 -0.06 5.93 -4.31
N ALA A 47 0.25 5.36 -3.14
CA ALA A 47 0.69 6.14 -2.00
C ALA A 47 1.98 6.92 -2.31
N ARG A 48 2.90 6.31 -3.07
CA ARG A 48 4.13 6.98 -3.49
C ARG A 48 3.85 8.12 -4.47
N ARG A 49 2.95 7.93 -5.43
CA ARG A 49 2.47 8.98 -6.36
C ARG A 49 1.78 10.13 -5.62
N SER A 50 1.08 9.82 -4.53
CA SER A 50 0.44 10.79 -3.63
C SER A 50 1.43 11.56 -2.73
N GLY A 51 2.74 11.34 -2.86
CA GLY A 51 3.76 12.11 -2.17
C GLY A 51 4.23 11.52 -0.83
N PHE A 52 3.71 10.37 -0.40
CA PHE A 52 4.17 9.73 0.83
C PHE A 52 5.58 9.15 0.68
N THR A 53 6.37 9.21 1.75
CA THR A 53 7.69 8.57 1.79
C THR A 53 7.58 7.06 1.98
N LEU A 54 8.58 6.30 1.53
CA LEU A 54 8.62 4.84 1.73
C LEU A 54 8.51 4.45 3.20
N LYS A 55 9.07 5.25 4.12
CA LYS A 55 8.98 5.02 5.57
C LYS A 55 7.57 5.23 6.11
N GLU A 56 6.85 6.24 5.62
CA GLU A 56 5.45 6.48 6.03
C GLU A 56 4.53 5.37 5.54
N ILE A 57 4.71 4.93 4.30
CA ILE A 57 3.97 3.81 3.71
C ILE A 57 4.25 2.53 4.50
N ALA A 58 5.53 2.22 4.74
CA ALA A 58 5.95 1.07 5.54
C ALA A 58 5.37 1.07 6.95
N SER A 59 5.36 2.22 7.62
CA SER A 59 4.83 2.39 8.97
C SER A 59 3.34 2.07 9.06
N ILE A 60 2.54 2.42 8.05
CA ILE A 60 1.10 2.09 8.02
C ILE A 60 0.85 0.67 7.51
N ALA A 61 1.60 0.24 6.51
CA ALA A 61 1.46 -1.09 5.94
C ALA A 61 1.91 -2.19 6.92
N GLY A 62 2.77 -1.86 7.89
CA GLY A 62 3.40 -2.85 8.76
C GLY A 62 4.48 -3.67 8.05
N TRP A 63 5.07 -3.14 6.98
CA TRP A 63 6.11 -3.82 6.19
C TRP A 63 7.47 -3.15 6.34
N ASP A 64 8.54 -3.87 5.99
CA ASP A 64 9.84 -3.21 5.88
C ASP A 64 9.88 -2.26 4.67
N HIS A 65 10.58 -1.14 4.83
CA HIS A 65 10.67 -0.11 3.81
C HIS A 65 11.31 -0.60 2.50
N THR A 66 12.18 -1.61 2.52
CA THR A 66 12.74 -2.22 1.30
C THR A 66 11.69 -3.03 0.55
N SER A 67 10.81 -3.74 1.25
CA SER A 67 9.67 -4.44 0.63
C SER A 67 8.75 -3.45 -0.08
N VAL A 68 8.45 -2.33 0.60
CA VAL A 68 7.67 -1.23 0.02
C VAL A 68 8.39 -0.63 -1.19
N MET A 69 9.70 -0.41 -1.13
CA MET A 69 10.50 0.09 -2.25
C MET A 69 10.39 -0.82 -3.49
N HIS A 70 10.52 -2.13 -3.30
CA HIS A 70 10.44 -3.10 -4.39
C HIS A 70 9.04 -3.15 -5.02
N GLY A 71 7.98 -3.07 -4.21
CA GLY A 71 6.61 -3.08 -4.72
C GLY A 71 6.18 -1.77 -5.37
N ALA A 72 6.53 -0.63 -4.76
CA ALA A 72 6.14 0.70 -5.22
C ALA A 72 6.84 1.17 -6.51
N ARG A 73 7.94 0.50 -6.91
CA ARG A 73 8.67 0.80 -8.15
C ARG A 73 7.98 0.24 -9.40
N ARG A 74 6.98 -0.64 -9.24
CA ARG A 74 6.31 -1.27 -10.38
C ARG A 74 5.29 -0.31 -11.00
N PRO A 75 5.24 -0.20 -12.35
CA PRO A 75 4.15 0.50 -13.00
C PRO A 75 2.85 -0.23 -12.66
N VAL A 76 1.85 0.55 -12.26
CA VAL A 76 0.50 0.07 -12.02
C VAL A 76 -0.09 -0.19 -13.41
N GLN A 77 -0.42 -1.46 -13.69
CA GLN A 77 -1.00 -1.91 -14.97
C GLN A 77 -2.51 -1.74 -14.93
#